data_AF-A0A662J1U8-F1
#
_entry.id   AF-A0A662J1U8-F1
#
_cell.length_a   1.000
_cell.length_b   1.000
_cell.length_c   1.000
_cell.angle_alpha   90.00
_cell.angle_beta   90.00
_cell.angle_gamma   90.00
#
_symmetry.space_group_name_H-M   'P 1'
#
loop_
_entity.id
_entity.type
_entity.pdbx_description
1 polymer ?
#
loop_
_entity_poly.entity_id
_entity_poly.type
_entity_poly.pdbx_seq_one_letter_code
_entity_poly.pdbx_strand_id
1 'polypeptide(L)'
;LFVYFNTFYGDVYEKAYRNCFVEFLLNVKNLRLKPRLIGVFTRLNLQGGGYYWKHRIAIDLNFPDACIREIDATYDELLILLDKEGVLEILEAKNYSPD
;
A
#
# COMPACT_ATOMS: atom_id res chain seq x y z
N LEU A 1 -1.36 -10.07 -4.56
CA LEU A 1 -1.02 -9.21 -3.40
C LEU A 1 0.14 -9.89 -2.67
N PHE A 2 1.37 -9.38 -2.77
CA PHE A 2 2.51 -9.97 -2.06
C PHE A 2 2.70 -9.25 -0.73
N VAL A 3 2.44 -9.94 0.37
CA VAL A 3 2.74 -9.42 1.71
C VAL A 3 4.25 -9.42 1.89
N TYR A 4 4.86 -8.25 1.84
CA TYR A 4 6.28 -8.08 2.11
C TYR A 4 6.50 -7.88 3.61
N PHE A 5 7.11 -8.86 4.26
CA PHE A 5 7.64 -8.72 5.62
C PHE A 5 9.07 -8.18 5.52
N ASN A 6 9.27 -6.91 5.88
CA ASN A 6 10.60 -6.32 5.95
C ASN A 6 10.85 -5.79 7.36
N THR A 7 11.64 -6.51 8.14
CA THR A 7 12.13 -6.09 9.46
C THR A 7 13.61 -5.73 9.35
N PHE A 8 13.92 -4.45 9.15
CA PHE A 8 15.29 -3.91 9.22
C PHE A 8 15.17 -2.41 9.61
N TYR A 9 15.80 -1.86 10.65
CA TYR A 9 17.13 -2.10 11.24
C TYR A 9 17.19 -1.68 12.72
N GLY A 10 18.17 -2.23 13.44
CA GLY A 10 19.02 -1.43 14.34
C GLY A 10 18.60 -1.33 15.81
N ASP A 11 19.32 -2.09 16.64
CA ASP A 11 19.40 -2.00 18.09
C ASP A 11 18.27 -2.56 18.96
N VAL A 12 18.72 -3.08 20.10
CA VAL A 12 18.12 -4.09 20.96
C VAL A 12 16.99 -3.51 21.83
N TYR A 13 15.73 -3.55 21.36
CA TYR A 13 14.57 -3.40 22.25
C TYR A 13 13.37 -4.21 21.75
N GLU A 14 12.73 -4.97 22.64
CA GLU A 14 11.51 -5.77 22.41
C GLU A 14 10.35 -4.99 21.72
N LYS A 15 10.36 -3.66 21.78
CA LYS A 15 9.34 -2.79 21.16
C LYS A 15 9.39 -2.78 19.63
N ALA A 16 10.54 -3.05 19.01
CA ALA A 16 10.67 -3.07 17.55
C ALA A 16 9.98 -4.29 16.90
N TYR A 17 9.75 -5.36 17.68
CA TYR A 17 9.04 -6.56 17.21
C TYR A 17 7.52 -6.45 17.28
N ARG A 18 7.00 -5.37 17.89
CA ARG A 18 5.56 -5.16 18.08
C ARG A 18 4.90 -4.49 16.89
N ASN A 19 5.61 -3.60 16.18
CA ASN A 19 5.04 -2.87 15.07
C ASN A 19 5.59 -3.35 13.72
N CYS A 20 4.71 -3.75 12.81
CA CYS A 20 5.06 -4.00 11.42
C CYS A 20 4.37 -2.99 10.49
N PHE A 21 4.76 -2.97 9.22
CA PHE A 21 4.12 -2.16 8.21
C PHE A 21 3.58 -3.03 7.07
N VAL A 22 2.31 -2.82 6.71
CA VAL A 22 1.69 -3.41 5.53
C VAL A 22 1.62 -2.34 4.44
N GLU A 23 2.00 -2.70 3.21
CA GLU A 23 2.00 -1.77 2.08
C GLU A 23 1.00 -2.22 0.99
N PHE A 24 0.11 -1.32 0.60
CA PHE A 24 -0.75 -1.46 -0.58
C PHE A 24 -0.09 -0.75 -1.76
N LEU A 25 0.26 -1.47 -2.83
CA LEU A 25 1.03 -0.93 -3.96
C LEU A 25 0.20 -0.88 -5.25
N LEU A 26 0.09 0.31 -5.84
CA LEU A 26 -0.41 0.51 -7.20
C LEU A 26 0.76 0.34 -8.17
N ASN A 27 0.94 -0.88 -8.66
CA ASN A 27 2.09 -1.29 -9.48
C ASN A 27 1.99 -0.85 -10.95
N VAL A 28 1.51 0.37 -11.19
CA VAL A 28 1.48 0.99 -12.52
C VAL A 28 2.46 2.15 -12.52
N LYS A 29 3.54 1.98 -13.29
CA LYS A 29 4.62 2.95 -13.35
C LYS A 29 4.11 4.29 -13.89
N ASN A 30 4.42 5.37 -13.18
CA ASN A 30 4.03 6.75 -13.52
C ASN A 30 2.51 6.97 -13.64
N LEU A 31 1.69 6.15 -12.97
CA LEU A 31 0.26 6.42 -12.83
C LEU A 31 0.05 7.81 -12.23
N ARG A 32 -0.79 8.64 -12.83
CA ARG A 32 -1.18 9.92 -12.24
C ARG A 32 -2.45 9.70 -11.43
N LEU A 33 -2.36 9.83 -10.10
CA LEU A 33 -3.54 9.80 -9.25
C LEU A 33 -4.26 11.16 -9.27
N LYS A 34 -5.58 11.10 -9.08
CA LYS A 34 -6.39 12.31 -8.88
C LYS A 34 -5.98 13.01 -7.58
N PRO A 35 -6.07 14.35 -7.49
CA PRO A 35 -5.65 15.11 -6.32
C PRO A 35 -6.21 14.62 -4.98
N ARG A 36 -7.43 14.08 -4.96
CA ARG A 36 -8.08 13.54 -3.76
C ARG A 36 -7.40 12.29 -3.18
N LEU A 37 -6.68 11.54 -4.01
CA LEU A 37 -5.92 10.36 -3.61
C LEU A 37 -4.49 10.73 -3.19
N ILE A 38 -4.02 11.94 -3.55
CA ILE A 38 -2.71 12.46 -3.17
C ILE A 38 -2.78 12.83 -1.68
N GLY A 39 -1.95 12.19 -0.85
CA GLY A 39 -1.99 12.32 0.60
C GLY A 39 -2.54 11.08 1.31
N VAL A 40 -3.44 10.33 0.65
CA VAL A 40 -3.78 8.97 1.05
C VAL A 40 -2.69 8.01 0.55
N PHE A 41 -2.34 8.12 -0.73
CA PHE A 41 -1.22 7.40 -1.30
C PHE A 41 0.03 8.28 -1.34
N THR A 42 1.17 7.67 -1.06
CA THR A 42 2.50 8.27 -1.11
C THR A 42 3.26 7.75 -2.33
N ARG A 43 4.01 8.63 -2.98
CA ARG A 43 4.84 8.30 -4.13
C ARG A 43 6.10 7.55 -3.70
N LEU A 44 6.34 6.39 -4.31
CA LEU A 44 7.58 5.62 -4.20
C LEU A 44 8.39 5.79 -5.49
N ASN A 45 9.49 6.56 -5.44
CA ASN A 45 10.38 6.75 -6.58
C ASN A 45 11.27 5.52 -6.80
N LEU A 46 11.47 5.14 -8.06
CA LEU A 46 12.28 3.99 -8.45
C LEU A 46 13.70 4.40 -8.84
N GLN A 47 14.66 3.56 -8.48
CA GLN A 47 16.03 3.65 -9.00
C GLN A 47 15.99 3.31 -10.50
N GLY A 48 16.44 4.24 -11.36
CA GLY A 48 16.28 4.13 -12.82
C GLY A 48 15.09 4.91 -13.39
N GLY A 49 14.36 5.67 -12.56
CA GLY A 49 13.37 6.63 -12.99
C GLY A 49 11.93 6.11 -12.98
N GLY A 50 11.01 7.05 -12.81
CA GLY A 50 9.59 6.81 -12.61
C GLY A 50 9.22 6.49 -11.16
N TYR A 51 7.95 6.19 -10.92
CA TYR A 51 7.42 5.95 -9.58
C TYR A 51 6.19 5.04 -9.57
N TYR A 52 5.92 4.45 -8.40
CA TYR A 52 4.65 3.82 -8.04
C TYR A 52 3.96 4.63 -6.93
N TRP A 53 2.70 4.32 -6.67
CA TRP A 53 1.98 4.82 -5.50
C TRP A 53 1.79 3.71 -4.49
N LYS A 54 1.94 4.05 -3.21
CA LYS A 54 1.69 3.12 -2.11
C LYS A 54 0.95 3.76 -0.96
N HIS A 55 0.19 2.96 -0.23
CA HIS A 55 -0.31 3.31 1.09
C HIS A 55 0.36 2.40 2.13
N ARG A 56 0.71 2.93 3.30
CA ARG A 56 1.41 2.19 4.35
C ARG A 56 0.61 2.26 5.64
N ILE A 57 0.34 1.10 6.22
CA ILE A 57 -0.38 0.94 7.48
C ILE A 57 0.61 0.44 8.53
N ALA A 58 0.62 1.04 9.71
CA ALA A 58 1.38 0.56 10.86
C ALA A 58 0.48 -0.36 11.69
N ILE A 59 0.96 -1.54 12.05
CA ILE A 59 0.17 -2.57 12.72
C ILE A 59 0.89 -3.03 13.98
N ASP A 60 0.19 -3.02 15.12
CA ASP A 60 0.70 -3.56 16.40
C ASP A 60 0.30 -5.04 16.58
N LEU A 61 1.27 -5.92 16.44
CA LEU A 61 1.16 -7.37 16.53
C LEU A 61 0.82 -7.90 17.93
N ASN A 62 0.74 -7.05 18.96
CA ASN A 62 0.27 -7.49 20.29
C ASN A 62 -1.18 -8.01 20.25
N PHE A 63 -1.97 -7.65 19.24
CA PHE A 63 -3.38 -8.03 19.11
C PHE A 63 -3.71 -8.56 17.70
N PRO A 64 -3.29 -9.80 17.34
CA PRO A 64 -3.40 -10.33 15.98
C PRO A 64 -4.80 -10.26 15.35
N ASP A 65 -5.86 -10.56 16.11
CA ASP A 65 -7.24 -10.49 15.62
C ASP A 65 -7.72 -9.06 15.36
N ALA A 66 -7.18 -8.07 16.07
CA ALA A 66 -7.42 -6.67 15.78
C ALA A 66 -6.65 -6.24 14.53
N CYS A 67 -5.40 -6.69 14.38
CA CYS A 67 -4.58 -6.43 13.20
C CYS A 67 -5.25 -6.88 11.90
N ILE A 68 -5.74 -8.11 11.85
CA ILE A 68 -6.38 -8.66 10.65
C ILE A 68 -7.60 -7.81 10.27
N ARG A 69 -8.46 -7.50 11.24
CA ARG A 69 -9.64 -6.66 11.00
C ARG A 69 -9.29 -5.25 10.51
N GLU A 70 -8.23 -4.66 11.06
CA GLU A 70 -7.75 -3.34 10.63
C GLU A 70 -7.19 -3.35 9.21
N ILE A 71 -6.43 -4.40 8.86
CA ILE A 71 -5.92 -4.59 7.50
C ILE A 71 -7.07 -4.77 6.52
N ASP A 72 -8.04 -5.64 6.82
CA ASP A 72 -9.19 -5.91 5.95
C ASP A 72 -10.04 -4.64 5.76
N ALA A 73 -10.35 -3.93 6.85
CA ALA A 73 -11.10 -2.69 6.78
C ALA A 73 -10.38 -1.62 5.94
N THR A 74 -9.07 -1.44 6.15
CA THR A 74 -8.29 -0.47 5.38
C THR A 74 -8.21 -0.87 3.91
N TYR A 75 -8.10 -2.17 3.62
CA TYR A 75 -8.11 -2.68 2.25
C TYR A 75 -9.42 -2.32 1.53
N ASP A 76 -10.56 -2.59 2.17
CA ASP A 76 -11.87 -2.27 1.61
C ASP A 76 -12.07 -0.77 1.42
N GLU A 77 -11.66 0.05 2.39
CA GLU A 77 -11.73 1.51 2.29
C GLU A 77 -10.90 2.05 1.12
N LEU A 78 -9.68 1.55 0.93
CA LEU A 78 -8.81 1.96 -0.17
C LEU A 78 -9.40 1.53 -1.52
N LEU A 79 -9.98 0.33 -1.63
CA LEU A 79 -10.66 -0.12 -2.85
C LEU A 79 -11.85 0.77 -3.20
N ILE A 80 -12.72 1.06 -2.22
CA ILE A 80 -13.87 1.96 -2.41
C ILE A 80 -13.41 3.35 -2.86
N LEU A 81 -12.32 3.86 -2.27
CA LEU A 81 -11.79 5.16 -2.64
C LEU A 81 -11.23 5.18 -4.08
N LEU A 82 -10.53 4.13 -4.48
CA LEU A 82 -10.02 3.97 -5.84
C LEU A 82 -11.15 3.84 -6.87
N ASP A 83 -12.20 3.07 -6.55
CA ASP A 83 -13.40 2.88 -7.37
C ASP A 83 -14.13 4.20 -7.59
N LYS A 84 -14.43 4.94 -6.50
CA LYS A 84 -15.08 6.26 -6.57
C LYS A 84 -14.33 7.26 -7.42
N GLU A 85 -13.01 7.15 -7.46
CA GLU A 85 -12.15 8.03 -8.24
C GLU A 85 -11.86 7.48 -9.65
N GLY A 86 -12.47 6.36 -10.05
CA GLY A 86 -12.35 5.75 -11.38
C GLY A 86 -10.95 5.24 -11.68
N VAL A 87 -10.19 4.84 -10.65
CA VAL A 87 -8.82 4.36 -10.78
C VAL A 87 -8.77 2.87 -11.05
N LEU A 88 -9.73 2.10 -10.54
CA LEU A 88 -9.75 0.64 -10.72
C LEU A 88 -9.85 0.26 -12.20
N GLU A 89 -10.68 0.96 -12.98
CA GLU A 89 -10.82 0.75 -14.43
C GLU A 89 -9.52 1.06 -15.18
N ILE A 90 -8.76 2.06 -14.72
CA ILE A 90 -7.45 2.38 -15.29
C ILE A 90 -6.45 1.25 -14.99
N LEU A 91 -6.49 0.70 -13.78
CA LEU A 91 -5.62 -0.40 -13.38
C LEU A 91 -5.96 -1.68 -14.16
N GLU A 92 -7.24 -1.99 -14.34
CA GLU A 92 -7.70 -3.12 -15.15
C GLU A 92 -7.25 -2.97 -16.59
N ALA A 93 -7.50 -1.82 -17.23
CA ALA A 93 -7.10 -1.57 -18.61
C ALA A 93 -5.58 -1.68 -18.82
N LYS A 94 -4.77 -1.30 -17.81
CA LYS A 94 -3.30 -1.39 -17.89
C LYS A 94 -2.72 -2.75 -17.53
N ASN A 95 -3.38 -3.53 -16.67
CA ASN A 95 -3.03 -4.92 -16.41
C ASN A 95 -3.43 -5.84 -17.58
N TYR A 96 -4.40 -5.43 -18.40
CA TYR A 96 -4.86 -6.14 -19.59
C TYR A 96 -4.17 -5.68 -20.88
N SER A 97 -2.95 -5.12 -20.81
CA SER A 97 -2.14 -4.89 -22.00
C SER A 97 -1.44 -6.22 -22.34
N PRO A 98 -1.88 -6.96 -23.38
CA PRO A 98 -1.11 -8.09 -23.84
C PRO A 98 0.11 -7.48 -24.55
N ASP A 99 1.27 -7.57 -23.92
CA ASP A 99 2.52 -7.44 -24.66
C ASP A 99 2.58 -8.51 -25.77
#